data_AF-A0A962CRB0-F1
#
_entry.id   AF-A0A962CRB0-F1
#
_cell.length_a   1.000
_cell.length_b   1.000
_cell.length_c   1.000
_cell.angle_alpha   90.00
_cell.angle_beta   90.00
_cell.angle_gamma   90.00
#
_symmetry.space_group_name_H-M   'P 1'
#
loop_
_entity.id
_entity.type
_entity.pdbx_description
1 polymer ?
#
loop_
_entity_poly.entity_id
_entity_poly.type
_entity_poly.pdbx_seq_one_letter_code
_entity_poly.pdbx_strand_id
1 'polypeptide(L)'
;MNTNSSPIISTKDKKAYSGYVVDLNKKYQVKLAAVEGSTEKPLPSEPAPFIDGSKTSDFGGWLCIREGKGRLFHHLGRLTCRYRKANVFSLVGLIKKKKIDLGALWLEANKEEFILDLKQHFKNQTGQEKLYLFMNDCIFFYFNNRGYYSIELNET
;
A
#
# COMPACT_ATOMS: atom_id res chain seq x y z
N MET A 1 -11.83 -6.43 -26.94
CA MET A 1 -11.81 -6.56 -25.46
C MET A 1 -10.45 -6.07 -25.00
N ASN A 2 -10.35 -4.91 -24.36
CA ASN A 2 -9.08 -4.43 -23.81
C ASN A 2 -8.87 -5.08 -22.45
N THR A 3 -7.95 -6.03 -22.37
CA THR A 3 -7.40 -6.50 -21.09
C THR A 3 -6.48 -5.40 -20.55
N ASN A 4 -7.08 -4.37 -19.94
CA ASN A 4 -6.31 -3.42 -19.14
C ASN A 4 -5.84 -4.17 -17.90
N SER A 5 -4.71 -4.86 -18.01
CA SER A 5 -4.03 -5.44 -16.87
C SER A 5 -3.61 -4.32 -15.94
N SER A 6 -4.06 -4.37 -14.70
CA SER A 6 -3.65 -3.44 -13.65
C SER A 6 -2.12 -3.36 -13.57
N PRO A 7 -1.54 -2.16 -13.45
CA PRO A 7 -0.09 -2.01 -13.44
C PRO A 7 0.52 -2.75 -12.25
N ILE A 8 1.60 -3.47 -12.53
CA ILE A 8 2.40 -4.19 -11.53
C ILE A 8 3.44 -3.22 -10.97
N ILE A 9 3.48 -3.06 -9.65
CA ILE A 9 4.32 -2.09 -8.95
C ILE A 9 5.26 -2.82 -8.00
N SER A 10 6.54 -2.42 -7.98
CA SER A 10 7.50 -3.00 -7.05
C SER A 10 7.36 -2.38 -5.66
N THR A 11 7.53 -3.18 -4.60
CA THR A 11 7.63 -2.67 -3.22
C THR A 11 8.87 -1.78 -2.99
N LYS A 12 9.84 -1.79 -3.92
CA LYS A 12 11.02 -0.89 -3.91
C LYS A 12 10.71 0.51 -4.43
N ASP A 13 9.61 0.69 -5.15
CA ASP A 13 9.27 1.97 -5.76
C ASP A 13 8.86 2.99 -4.70
N LYS A 14 9.67 4.03 -4.54
CA LYS A 14 9.41 5.10 -3.58
C LYS A 14 8.17 5.93 -3.94
N LYS A 15 7.72 5.89 -5.19
CA LYS A 15 6.50 6.55 -5.68
C LYS A 15 6.22 6.05 -7.10
N ALA A 16 5.26 5.14 -7.25
CA ALA A 16 4.84 4.64 -8.55
C ALA A 16 3.51 5.27 -8.96
N TYR A 17 3.33 5.58 -10.24
CA TYR A 17 2.02 5.96 -10.76
C TYR A 17 1.15 4.71 -10.86
N SER A 18 -0.07 4.76 -10.33
CA SER A 18 -0.99 3.61 -10.31
C SER A 18 -1.69 3.32 -11.63
N GLY A 19 -1.45 4.12 -12.67
CA GLY A 19 -2.24 4.05 -13.92
C GLY A 19 -3.58 4.79 -13.85
N TYR A 20 -4.09 5.09 -12.66
CA TYR A 20 -5.40 5.72 -12.47
C TYR A 20 -5.35 7.25 -12.30
N VAL A 21 -6.28 7.91 -12.99
CA VAL A 21 -6.70 9.28 -12.71
C VAL A 21 -8.07 9.19 -12.01
N VAL A 22 -8.15 9.71 -10.78
CA VAL A 22 -9.32 9.61 -9.91
C VAL A 22 -9.99 10.96 -9.73
N ASP A 23 -11.32 10.96 -9.64
CA ASP A 23 -12.14 12.13 -9.33
C ASP A 23 -12.26 12.29 -7.81
N LEU A 24 -11.88 13.45 -7.30
CA LEU A 24 -11.84 13.75 -5.86
C LEU A 24 -13.23 13.72 -5.18
N ASN A 25 -14.32 13.75 -5.95
CA ASN A 25 -15.69 13.71 -5.42
C ASN A 25 -16.34 12.33 -5.46
N LYS A 26 -15.63 11.32 -5.98
CA LYS A 26 -16.17 9.98 -6.17
C LYS A 26 -15.68 9.00 -5.12
N LYS A 27 -16.36 7.86 -5.10
CA LYS A 27 -15.96 6.67 -4.35
C LYS A 27 -15.45 5.63 -5.32
N TYR A 28 -14.48 4.86 -4.87
CA TYR A 28 -13.89 3.77 -5.63
C TYR A 28 -13.92 2.50 -4.80
N GLN A 29 -14.39 1.41 -5.39
CA GLN A 29 -14.13 0.08 -4.89
C GLN A 29 -12.70 -0.29 -5.26
N VAL A 30 -11.90 -0.60 -4.24
CA VAL A 30 -10.48 -0.90 -4.36
C VAL A 30 -10.25 -2.36 -4.06
N LYS A 31 -9.54 -3.03 -4.98
CA LYS A 31 -9.03 -4.38 -4.80
C LYS A 31 -7.51 -4.36 -4.86
N LEU A 32 -6.87 -5.00 -3.88
CA LEU A 32 -5.42 -5.13 -3.80
C LEU A 32 -5.04 -6.58 -4.04
N ALA A 33 -4.03 -6.81 -4.87
CA ALA A 33 -3.52 -8.15 -5.13
C ALA A 33 -1.99 -8.17 -5.05
N ALA A 34 -1.45 -9.10 -4.27
CA ALA A 34 -0.04 -9.43 -4.33
C ALA A 34 0.21 -10.25 -5.59
N VAL A 35 1.29 -9.94 -6.31
CA VAL A 35 1.65 -10.66 -7.54
C VAL A 35 2.63 -11.76 -7.18
N GLU A 36 2.22 -13.02 -7.40
CA GLU A 36 3.07 -14.19 -7.19
C GLU A 36 4.23 -14.22 -8.21
N GLY A 37 5.44 -14.62 -7.78
CA GLY A 37 6.56 -14.87 -8.69
C GLY A 37 7.79 -13.97 -8.53
N SER A 38 7.88 -13.13 -7.50
CA SER A 38 9.05 -12.28 -7.27
C SER A 38 9.84 -12.55 -5.99
N THR A 39 9.45 -13.56 -5.24
CA THR A 39 10.19 -13.99 -4.05
C THR A 39 11.24 -14.99 -4.50
N GLU A 40 12.52 -14.71 -4.22
CA GLU A 40 13.40 -15.80 -3.80
C GLU A 40 12.64 -16.54 -2.69
N LYS A 41 12.37 -17.83 -2.91
CA LYS A 41 11.39 -18.70 -2.22
C LYS A 41 10.95 -18.20 -0.82
N PRO A 42 9.64 -18.08 -0.55
CA PRO A 42 9.17 -17.78 0.81
C PRO A 42 9.70 -18.82 1.80
N LEU A 43 10.05 -18.36 3.01
CA LEU A 43 10.37 -19.25 4.11
C LEU A 43 9.14 -20.14 4.40
N PRO A 44 9.34 -21.45 4.69
CA PRO A 44 8.30 -22.47 4.59
C PRO A 44 7.13 -22.37 5.59
N SER A 45 7.07 -21.35 6.45
CA SER A 45 6.07 -21.27 7.52
C SER A 45 5.05 -20.14 7.41
N GLU A 46 5.20 -19.15 6.51
CA GLU A 46 4.21 -18.07 6.38
C GLU A 46 4.10 -17.56 4.93
N PRO A 47 2.90 -17.59 4.31
CA PRO A 47 2.66 -17.01 2.99
C PRO A 47 2.53 -15.49 3.12
N ALA A 48 3.62 -14.82 3.49
CA ALA A 48 3.67 -13.37 3.45
C ALA A 48 4.03 -12.91 2.03
N PRO A 49 3.20 -12.09 1.38
CA PRO A 49 3.44 -11.69 0.00
C PRO A 49 4.65 -10.77 -0.17
N PHE A 50 5.04 -10.07 0.90
CA PHE A 50 6.13 -9.10 0.86
C PHE A 50 7.15 -9.31 1.98
N ILE A 51 8.37 -8.83 1.74
CA ILE A 51 9.48 -8.88 2.69
C ILE A 51 10.18 -7.51 2.74
N ASP A 52 10.48 -7.05 3.96
CA ASP A 52 11.33 -5.90 4.25
C ASP A 52 12.57 -6.38 5.02
N GLY A 53 13.68 -6.58 4.31
CA GLY A 53 14.88 -7.19 4.88
C GLY A 53 14.59 -8.62 5.38
N SER A 54 14.39 -8.77 6.69
CA SER A 54 14.02 -10.05 7.35
C SER A 54 12.61 -10.08 7.92
N LYS A 55 11.80 -9.03 7.70
CA LYS A 55 10.43 -8.93 8.21
C LYS A 55 9.43 -9.28 7.13
N THR A 56 8.51 -10.18 7.46
CA THR A 56 7.37 -10.54 6.61
C THR A 56 6.27 -9.48 6.72
N SER A 57 5.61 -9.19 5.60
CA SER A 57 4.60 -8.13 5.51
C SER A 57 3.50 -8.42 4.49
N ASP A 58 2.38 -7.72 4.65
CA ASP A 58 1.30 -7.62 3.67
C ASP A 58 0.96 -6.14 3.43
N PHE A 59 -0.18 -5.84 2.79
CA PHE A 59 -0.59 -4.45 2.53
C PHE A 59 -0.76 -3.61 3.79
N GLY A 60 -1.00 -4.21 4.96
CA GLY A 60 -1.15 -3.51 6.24
C GLY A 60 0.17 -3.23 6.98
N GLY A 61 1.31 -3.68 6.45
CA GLY A 61 2.65 -3.52 7.05
C GLY A 61 3.22 -4.82 7.62
N TRP A 62 4.26 -4.73 8.47
CA TRP A 62 4.90 -5.94 9.01
C TRP A 62 3.92 -6.78 9.86
N LEU A 63 3.94 -8.10 9.65
CA LEU A 63 3.12 -9.07 10.39
C LEU A 63 3.51 -9.11 11.88
N CYS A 64 4.81 -9.09 12.17
CA CYS A 64 5.30 -9.22 13.54
C CYS A 64 4.79 -8.12 14.50
N ILE A 65 4.52 -6.91 14.01
CA ILE A 65 3.98 -5.82 14.82
C ILE A 65 2.55 -6.12 15.25
N ARG A 66 1.76 -6.71 14.36
CA ARG A 66 0.38 -7.11 14.64
C ARG A 66 0.34 -8.25 15.66
N GLU A 67 1.36 -9.10 15.66
CA GLU A 67 1.60 -10.11 16.71
C GLU A 67 2.19 -9.54 18.00
N GLY A 68 2.40 -8.22 18.10
CA GLY A 68 2.96 -7.55 19.28
C GLY A 68 4.48 -7.61 19.42
N LYS A 69 5.21 -8.20 18.47
CA LYS A 69 6.68 -8.29 18.47
C LYS A 69 7.31 -7.11 17.72
N GLY A 70 8.42 -6.58 18.22
CA GLY A 70 9.18 -5.51 17.53
C GLY A 70 8.56 -4.11 17.58
N ARG A 71 7.67 -3.82 18.55
CA ARG A 71 6.99 -2.52 18.72
C ARG A 71 7.96 -1.33 18.85
N LEU A 72 9.09 -1.51 19.54
CA LEU A 72 10.10 -0.46 19.72
C LEU A 72 10.76 -0.08 18.37
N PHE A 73 11.17 -1.09 17.59
CA PHE A 73 11.74 -0.88 16.26
C PHE A 73 10.75 -0.26 15.30
N HIS A 74 9.48 -0.67 15.34
CA HIS A 74 8.43 -0.05 14.54
C HIS A 74 8.19 1.40 14.92
N HIS A 75 8.12 1.72 16.22
CA HIS A 75 7.92 3.08 16.67
C HIS A 75 9.04 4.01 16.19
N LEU A 76 10.30 3.56 16.29
CA LEU A 76 11.46 4.30 15.77
C LEU A 76 11.46 4.38 14.23
N GLY A 77 11.14 3.28 13.54
CA GLY A 77 11.04 3.26 12.08
C GLY A 77 9.95 4.17 11.53
N ARG A 78 8.80 4.30 12.22
CA ARG A 78 7.71 5.21 11.83
C ARG A 78 8.17 6.67 11.77
N LEU A 79 9.14 7.09 12.59
CA LEU A 79 9.65 8.46 12.60
C LEU A 79 10.39 8.82 11.31
N THR A 80 11.01 7.83 10.68
CA THR A 80 11.82 7.96 9.45
C THR A 80 11.08 7.49 8.19
N CYS A 81 9.87 6.92 8.35
CA CYS A 81 8.97 6.58 7.25
C CYS A 81 8.38 7.80 6.55
N ARG A 82 8.01 7.63 5.28
CA ARG A 82 7.40 8.71 4.47
C ARG A 82 6.02 9.13 4.97
N TYR A 83 5.30 8.24 5.66
CA TYR A 83 4.01 8.53 6.28
C TYR A 83 3.96 8.04 7.72
N ARG A 84 4.25 8.93 8.67
CA ARG A 84 4.32 8.60 10.10
C ARG A 84 3.02 8.02 10.68
N LYS A 85 1.86 8.35 10.08
CA LYS A 85 0.55 7.88 10.58
C LYS A 85 0.22 6.44 10.18
N ALA A 86 0.86 5.92 9.13
CA ALA A 86 0.70 4.55 8.69
C ALA A 86 1.71 3.60 9.36
N ASN A 87 1.41 2.30 9.36
CA ASN A 87 2.37 1.29 9.78
C ASN A 87 3.59 1.29 8.83
N VAL A 88 4.77 0.96 9.37
CA VAL A 88 5.93 0.63 8.52
C VAL A 88 5.52 -0.47 7.55
N PHE A 89 5.86 -0.25 6.29
CA PHE A 89 5.55 -1.09 5.15
C PHE A 89 4.06 -1.19 4.77
N SER A 90 3.17 -0.36 5.33
CA SER A 90 1.76 -0.30 4.88
C SER A 90 1.66 0.28 3.47
N LEU A 91 0.73 -0.19 2.62
CA LEU A 91 0.47 0.42 1.32
C LEU A 91 -0.18 1.79 1.49
N VAL A 92 0.38 2.81 0.82
CA VAL A 92 -0.10 4.19 0.90
C VAL A 92 -0.44 4.75 -0.47
N GLY A 93 -1.64 5.32 -0.58
CA GLY A 93 -2.07 6.15 -1.69
C GLY A 93 -1.63 7.60 -1.52
N LEU A 94 -1.17 8.23 -2.59
CA LEU A 94 -0.82 9.64 -2.66
C LEU A 94 -1.55 10.30 -3.83
N ILE A 95 -2.40 11.27 -3.50
CA ILE A 95 -3.14 12.10 -4.46
C ILE A 95 -2.83 13.57 -4.11
N LYS A 96 -2.37 14.34 -5.09
CA LYS A 96 -1.73 15.66 -4.88
C LYS A 96 -0.59 15.58 -3.84
N LYS A 97 -0.85 16.06 -2.62
CA LYS A 97 0.07 16.04 -1.47
C LYS A 97 -0.50 15.26 -0.28
N LYS A 98 -1.70 14.70 -0.40
CA LYS A 98 -2.39 13.99 0.68
C LYS A 98 -2.13 12.49 0.58
N LYS A 99 -1.75 11.91 1.73
CA LYS A 99 -1.47 10.48 1.89
C LYS A 99 -2.65 9.80 2.56
N ILE A 100 -3.01 8.62 2.05
CA ILE A 100 -4.12 7.80 2.53
C ILE A 100 -3.55 6.42 2.81
N ASP A 101 -3.79 5.91 4.02
CA ASP A 101 -3.32 4.58 4.42
C ASP A 101 -4.27 3.52 3.86
N LEU A 102 -3.96 3.02 2.66
CA LEU A 102 -4.77 2.01 1.99
C LEU A 102 -4.66 0.66 2.71
N GLY A 103 -3.51 0.39 3.33
CA GLY A 103 -3.33 -0.80 4.16
C GLY A 103 -4.24 -0.80 5.38
N ALA A 104 -4.45 0.35 6.04
CA ALA A 104 -5.41 0.44 7.14
C ALA A 104 -6.85 0.17 6.68
N LEU A 105 -7.29 0.76 5.57
CA LEU A 105 -8.63 0.52 5.01
C LEU A 105 -8.83 -0.95 4.62
N TRP A 106 -7.81 -1.57 4.04
CA TRP A 106 -7.82 -2.99 3.70
C TRP A 106 -7.91 -3.89 4.94
N LEU A 107 -7.23 -3.53 6.04
CA LEU A 107 -7.36 -4.24 7.31
C LEU A 107 -8.74 -4.08 7.93
N GLU A 108 -9.34 -2.88 7.88
CA GLU A 108 -10.70 -2.61 8.35
C GLU A 108 -11.75 -3.41 7.57
N ALA A 109 -11.50 -3.65 6.28
CA ALA A 109 -12.30 -4.51 5.41
C ALA A 109 -11.93 -6.00 5.49
N ASN A 110 -11.29 -6.45 6.57
CA ASN A 110 -10.90 -7.86 6.77
C ASN A 110 -10.09 -8.47 5.62
N LYS A 111 -9.21 -7.67 5.01
CA LYS A 111 -8.35 -8.06 3.87
C LYS A 111 -9.10 -8.32 2.55
N GLU A 112 -10.33 -7.83 2.43
CA GLU A 112 -11.12 -7.90 1.19
C GLU A 112 -11.12 -6.56 0.43
N GLU A 113 -11.99 -6.45 -0.56
CA GLU A 113 -12.23 -5.20 -1.28
C GLU A 113 -12.82 -4.14 -0.35
N PHE A 114 -12.44 -2.88 -0.54
CA PHE A 114 -12.87 -1.78 0.32
C PHE A 114 -13.22 -0.52 -0.46
N ILE A 115 -13.98 0.36 0.18
CA ILE A 115 -14.38 1.65 -0.42
C ILE A 115 -13.37 2.73 -0.05
N LEU A 116 -12.79 3.36 -1.07
CA LEU A 116 -12.02 4.60 -0.96
C LEU A 116 -12.92 5.79 -1.27
N ASP A 117 -13.42 6.46 -0.24
CA ASP A 117 -14.24 7.67 -0.36
C ASP A 117 -13.35 8.92 -0.45
N LEU A 118 -13.01 9.33 -1.69
CA LEU A 118 -12.12 10.48 -1.89
C LEU A 118 -12.76 11.80 -1.44
N LYS A 119 -14.10 11.90 -1.47
CA LYS A 119 -14.82 13.10 -1.02
C LYS A 119 -14.56 13.38 0.46
N GLN A 120 -14.45 12.35 1.29
CA GLN A 120 -14.11 12.51 2.71
C GLN A 120 -12.69 13.03 2.91
N HIS A 121 -11.76 12.64 2.03
CA HIS A 121 -10.37 13.07 2.09
C HIS A 121 -10.14 14.45 1.44
N PHE A 122 -10.94 14.85 0.47
CA PHE A 122 -10.72 16.08 -0.31
C PHE A 122 -11.94 17.01 -0.26
N LYS A 123 -12.51 17.19 0.94
CA LYS A 123 -13.63 18.12 1.18
C LYS A 123 -13.41 19.46 0.47
N ASN A 124 -14.40 19.87 -0.33
CA ASN A 124 -14.42 21.12 -1.09
C ASN A 124 -13.35 21.24 -2.19
N GLN A 125 -12.69 20.15 -2.56
CA GLN A 125 -11.86 20.10 -3.76
C GLN A 125 -12.57 19.26 -4.82
N THR A 126 -12.46 19.71 -6.07
CA THR A 126 -13.03 19.05 -7.23
C THR A 126 -11.93 18.79 -8.25
N GLY A 127 -12.22 17.95 -9.24
CA GLY A 127 -11.31 17.67 -10.34
C GLY A 127 -10.69 16.27 -10.29
N GLN A 128 -9.88 16.00 -11.29
CA GLN A 128 -9.26 14.72 -11.55
C GLN A 128 -7.76 14.76 -11.23
N GLU A 129 -7.26 13.75 -10.52
CA GLU A 129 -5.88 13.70 -10.06
C GLU A 129 -5.26 12.32 -10.22
N LYS A 130 -3.95 12.28 -10.43
CA LYS A 130 -3.21 11.02 -10.51
C LYS A 130 -3.10 10.38 -9.13
N LEU A 131 -3.42 9.09 -9.04
CA LEU A 131 -3.13 8.27 -7.88
C LEU A 131 -1.71 7.69 -8.00
N TYR A 132 -0.89 7.97 -6.99
CA TYR A 132 0.43 7.35 -6.83
C TYR A 132 0.42 6.39 -5.63
N LEU A 133 1.27 5.38 -5.67
CA LEU A 133 1.38 4.33 -4.66
C LEU A 133 2.82 4.17 -4.19
N PHE A 134 2.98 3.73 -2.94
CA PHE A 134 4.25 3.28 -2.38
C PHE A 134 3.99 2.46 -1.10
N MET A 135 4.90 1.53 -0.79
CA MET A 135 4.95 0.89 0.54
C MET A 135 5.58 1.85 1.53
N ASN A 136 4.97 2.04 2.71
CA ASN A 136 5.39 3.04 3.69
C ASN A 136 6.64 2.64 4.45
N ASP A 137 7.77 2.68 3.77
CA ASP A 137 9.05 2.32 4.35
C ASP A 137 9.89 3.57 4.69
N CYS A 138 10.92 3.36 5.50
CA CYS A 138 11.96 4.31 5.83
C CYS A 138 12.70 4.75 4.57
N ILE A 139 12.97 6.05 4.45
CA ILE A 139 13.48 6.69 3.21
C ILE A 139 14.74 6.00 2.63
N PHE A 140 15.56 5.41 3.50
CA PHE A 140 16.83 4.77 3.14
C PHE A 140 16.76 3.26 2.95
N PHE A 141 15.66 2.57 3.29
CA PHE A 141 15.61 1.10 3.32
C PHE A 141 14.86 0.41 2.17
N TYR A 142 14.23 1.18 1.27
CA TYR A 142 13.46 0.62 0.13
C TYR A 142 14.20 -0.39 -0.75
N PHE A 143 15.54 -0.35 -0.79
CA PHE A 143 16.35 -1.27 -1.58
C PHE A 143 16.23 -2.74 -1.13
N ASN A 144 15.88 -2.95 0.14
CA ASN A 144 15.71 -4.27 0.77
C ASN A 144 14.30 -4.84 0.62
N ASN A 145 13.37 -4.07 0.06
CA ASN A 145 11.98 -4.49 -0.09
C ASN A 145 11.87 -5.53 -1.19
N ARG A 146 11.06 -6.57 -0.98
CA ARG A 146 10.80 -7.62 -1.96
C ARG A 146 9.30 -7.85 -2.08
N GLY A 147 8.84 -8.03 -3.31
CA GLY A 147 7.43 -8.19 -3.62
C GLY A 147 6.96 -7.23 -4.71
N TYR A 148 5.84 -7.59 -5.32
CA TYR A 148 5.14 -6.76 -6.29
C TYR A 148 3.65 -6.85 -6.01
N TYR A 149 2.94 -5.79 -6.35
CA TYR A 149 1.51 -5.69 -6.15
C TYR A 149 0.84 -5.00 -7.31
N SER A 150 -0.46 -5.23 -7.43
CA SER A 150 -1.35 -4.49 -8.32
C SER A 150 -2.51 -3.92 -7.51
N ILE A 151 -3.14 -2.91 -8.11
CA ILE A 151 -4.35 -2.28 -7.58
C ILE A 151 -5.40 -2.23 -8.69
N GLU A 152 -6.65 -2.51 -8.35
CA GLU A 152 -7.80 -2.30 -9.22
C GLU A 152 -8.72 -1.27 -8.57
N LEU A 153 -9.12 -0.26 -9.35
CA LEU A 153 -10.11 0.75 -8.95
C LEU A 153 -11.32 0.65 -9.87
N ASN A 154 -12.49 0.41 -9.29
CA ASN A 154 -13.79 0.50 -9.97
C ASN A 154 -14.58 1.66 -9.37
N GLU A 155 -15.13 2.53 -10.21
CA GLU A 155 -16.02 3.59 -9.76
C GLU A 155 -17.36 2.98 -9.29
N THR A 156 -17.86 3.46 -8.14
CA THR A 156 -19.13 3.01 -7.54
C THR A 156 -20.23 4.05 -7.65
#